data_AF-A0A6G0U9K8-F1
#
_entry.id   AF-A0A6G0U9K8-F1
#
_cell.length_a   1.000
_cell.length_b   1.000
_cell.length_c   1.000
_cell.angle_alpha   90.00
_cell.angle_beta   90.00
_cell.angle_gamma   90.00
#
_symmetry.space_group_name_H-M   'P 1'
#
loop_
_entity.id
_entity.type
_entity.pdbx_description
1 polymer ?
#
loop_
_entity_poly.entity_id
_entity_poly.type
_entity_poly.pdbx_seq_one_letter_code
_entity_poly.pdbx_strand_id
1 'polypeptide(L)'
;IHYLPVKGSGVVDYESLEEEVLIKTCLVTVMYANNETGVVQPVDEMFEFYKKKIGKLPEEVRPIFHSDASQVIGRIPLQKPYSFDVITVTGHKFGGPAIA
;
A
#
# COMPACT_ATOMS: atom_id res chain seq x y z
N ILE A 1 -14.45 -0.84 -8.27
CA ILE A 1 -13.61 -1.07 -7.08
C ILE A 1 -13.37 -2.57 -7.02
N HIS A 2 -12.12 -2.98 -6.84
CA HIS A 2 -11.71 -4.38 -6.81
C HIS A 2 -11.00 -4.61 -5.47
N TYR A 3 -11.24 -5.76 -4.86
CA TYR A 3 -10.63 -6.14 -3.58
C TYR A 3 -9.77 -7.36 -3.80
N LEU A 4 -8.49 -7.25 -3.46
CA LEU A 4 -7.60 -8.40 -3.49
C LEU A 4 -7.90 -9.33 -2.31
N PRO A 5 -7.84 -10.65 -2.50
CA PRO A 5 -8.00 -11.57 -1.40
C PRO A 5 -6.82 -11.48 -0.42
N VAL A 6 -7.07 -11.90 0.81
CA VAL A 6 -6.04 -12.10 1.84
C VAL A 6 -5.83 -13.59 2.05
N LYS A 7 -4.58 -14.01 2.20
CA LYS A 7 -4.20 -15.38 2.52
C LYS A 7 -4.60 -15.70 3.96
N GLY A 8 -4.61 -16.98 4.32
CA GLY A 8 -4.88 -17.42 5.71
C GLY A 8 -3.90 -16.85 6.75
N SER A 9 -2.74 -16.34 6.31
CA SER A 9 -1.78 -15.60 7.15
C SER A 9 -2.19 -14.15 7.44
N GLY A 10 -3.25 -13.63 6.80
CA GLY A 10 -3.63 -12.22 6.83
C GLY A 10 -2.83 -11.32 5.86
N VAL A 11 -1.87 -11.89 5.13
CA VAL A 11 -1.11 -11.17 4.10
C VAL A 11 -1.91 -11.12 2.81
N VAL A 12 -1.94 -9.97 2.14
CA VAL A 12 -2.61 -9.79 0.86
C VAL A 12 -1.99 -10.71 -0.19
N ASP A 13 -2.83 -11.27 -1.07
CA ASP A 13 -2.36 -12.03 -2.22
C ASP A 13 -1.96 -11.10 -3.36
N TYR A 14 -0.84 -10.39 -3.19
CA TYR A 14 -0.41 -9.33 -4.10
C TYR A 14 -0.01 -9.82 -5.50
N GLU A 15 0.19 -11.12 -5.70
CA GLU A 15 0.45 -11.68 -7.03
C GLU A 15 -0.75 -11.45 -7.97
N SER A 16 -1.97 -11.35 -7.41
CA SER A 16 -3.18 -11.01 -8.15
C SER A 16 -3.22 -9.56 -8.70
N LEU A 17 -2.29 -8.69 -8.27
CA LEU A 17 -2.18 -7.32 -8.81
C LEU A 17 -1.97 -7.30 -10.33
N GLU A 18 -1.41 -8.36 -10.93
CA GLU A 18 -1.14 -8.36 -12.38
C GLU A 18 -2.42 -8.28 -13.20
N GLU A 19 -3.45 -8.97 -12.73
CA GLU A 19 -4.72 -9.09 -13.42
C GLU A 19 -5.63 -7.90 -13.07
N GLU A 20 -5.50 -7.39 -11.84
CA GLU A 20 -6.41 -6.38 -11.27
C GLU A 20 -6.01 -4.93 -11.59
N VAL A 21 -4.73 -4.66 -11.90
CA VAL A 21 -4.31 -3.33 -12.36
C VAL A 21 -4.60 -3.22 -13.87
N LEU A 22 -5.61 -2.42 -14.19
CA LEU A 22 -6.11 -2.18 -15.54
C LEU A 22 -5.83 -0.75 -15.97
N ILE A 23 -6.03 -0.44 -17.26
CA ILE A 23 -5.85 0.92 -17.81
C ILE A 23 -6.79 1.96 -17.16
N LYS A 24 -7.90 1.52 -16.56
CA LYS A 24 -8.87 2.35 -15.85
C LYS A 24 -8.61 2.44 -14.33
N THR A 25 -7.60 1.72 -13.83
CA THR A 25 -7.25 1.75 -12.41
C THR A 25 -6.56 3.07 -12.12
N CYS A 26 -7.12 3.87 -11.21
CA CYS A 26 -6.56 5.17 -10.82
C CYS A 26 -5.78 5.13 -9.50
N LEU A 27 -6.06 4.15 -8.64
CA LEU A 27 -5.47 4.03 -7.31
C LEU A 27 -5.32 2.55 -6.93
N VAL A 28 -4.13 2.20 -6.45
CA VAL A 28 -3.87 0.98 -5.68
C VAL A 28 -3.62 1.43 -4.25
N THR A 29 -4.40 0.90 -3.30
CA THR A 29 -4.28 1.28 -1.89
C THR A 29 -4.25 0.04 -1.01
N VAL A 30 -3.31 0.03 -0.05
CA VAL A 30 -3.17 -1.04 0.94
C VAL A 30 -2.83 -0.45 2.30
N MET A 31 -3.33 -1.04 3.38
CA MET A 31 -2.89 -0.67 4.72
C MET A 31 -1.54 -1.33 5.00
N TYR A 32 -0.54 -0.57 5.47
CA TYR A 32 0.81 -1.09 5.72
C TYR A 32 0.78 -2.18 6.80
N ALA A 33 0.06 -1.97 7.90
CA ALA A 33 -0.18 -3.00 8.89
C ALA A 33 -1.63 -2.98 9.37
N ASN A 34 -2.25 -4.15 9.45
CA ASN A 34 -3.63 -4.29 9.84
C ASN A 34 -3.86 -3.85 11.30
N ASN A 35 -4.91 -3.06 11.53
CA ASN A 35 -5.22 -2.47 12.83
C ASN A 35 -5.81 -3.45 13.86
N GLU A 36 -6.27 -4.63 13.43
CA GLU A 36 -6.85 -5.68 14.29
C GLU A 36 -5.84 -6.79 14.57
N THR A 37 -5.18 -7.31 13.53
CA THR A 37 -4.27 -8.46 13.65
C THR A 37 -2.81 -8.05 13.81
N GLY A 38 -2.46 -6.81 13.48
CA GLY A 38 -1.07 -6.34 13.43
C GLY A 38 -0.25 -6.90 12.27
N VAL A 39 -0.84 -7.69 11.37
CA VAL A 39 -0.13 -8.25 10.21
C VAL A 39 0.41 -7.12 9.34
N VAL A 40 1.72 -7.12 9.14
CA VAL A 40 2.45 -6.21 8.24
C VAL A 40 2.35 -6.75 6.82
N GLN A 41 1.93 -5.89 5.90
CA GLN A 41 1.83 -6.23 4.48
C GLN A 41 3.20 -6.07 3.80
N PRO A 42 3.49 -6.87 2.76
CA PRO A 42 4.73 -6.80 1.99
C PRO A 42 4.69 -5.62 1.01
N VAL A 43 4.68 -4.40 1.54
CA VAL A 43 4.47 -3.16 0.77
C VAL A 43 5.59 -2.94 -0.26
N ASP A 44 6.82 -3.29 0.09
CA ASP A 44 7.98 -3.16 -0.80
C ASP A 44 7.84 -4.10 -2.01
N GLU A 45 7.50 -5.36 -1.78
CA GLU A 45 7.26 -6.35 -2.83
C GLU A 45 6.05 -5.97 -3.70
N MET A 46 4.97 -5.48 -3.07
CA MET A 46 3.81 -4.96 -3.77
C MET A 46 4.16 -3.79 -4.68
N PHE A 47 4.99 -2.86 -4.21
CA PHE A 47 5.40 -1.69 -4.99
C PHE A 47 6.29 -2.06 -6.17
N GLU A 48 7.23 -2.99 -5.99
CA GLU A 48 8.02 -3.53 -7.10
C GLU A 48 7.13 -4.21 -8.14
N PHE A 49 6.13 -4.97 -7.69
CA PHE A 49 5.15 -5.60 -8.58
C PHE A 49 4.33 -4.56 -9.35
N TYR A 50 3.80 -3.57 -8.64
CA TYR A 50 3.07 -2.44 -9.19
C TYR A 50 3.91 -1.69 -10.24
N LYS A 51 5.18 -1.36 -9.96
CA LYS A 51 6.07 -0.68 -10.91
C LYS A 51 6.25 -1.47 -12.20
N LYS A 52 6.47 -2.79 -12.12
CA LYS A 52 6.56 -3.67 -13.29
C LYS A 52 5.29 -3.63 -14.13
N LYS A 53 4.13 -3.58 -13.47
CA LYS A 53 2.83 -3.57 -14.15
C LYS A 53 2.53 -2.24 -14.83
N ILE A 54 2.70 -1.11 -14.13
CA ILE A 54 2.43 0.22 -14.70
C ILE A 54 3.45 0.63 -15.76
N GLY A 55 4.66 0.04 -15.76
CA GLY A 55 5.66 0.28 -16.80
C GLY A 55 5.19 -0.12 -18.20
N LYS A 56 4.16 -0.98 -18.30
CA LYS A 56 3.49 -1.37 -19.54
C LYS A 56 2.36 -0.41 -19.94
N LEU A 57 2.01 0.56 -19.09
CA LEU A 57 0.95 1.54 -19.31
C LEU A 57 1.52 2.89 -19.76
N PRO A 58 0.77 3.67 -20.58
CA PRO A 58 1.06 5.08 -20.82
C PRO A 58 1.12 5.86 -19.50
N GLU A 59 2.00 6.86 -19.43
CA GLU A 59 2.27 7.59 -18.19
C GLU A 59 1.03 8.31 -17.65
N GLU A 60 0.22 8.86 -18.56
CA GLU A 60 -1.00 9.61 -18.29
C GLU A 60 -2.13 8.78 -17.66
N VAL A 61 -2.02 7.46 -17.68
CA VAL A 61 -3.02 6.54 -17.10
C VAL A 61 -2.44 5.66 -15.99
N ARG A 62 -1.22 5.94 -15.50
CA ARG A 62 -0.65 5.15 -14.40
C ARG A 62 -1.43 5.44 -13.10
N PRO A 63 -1.91 4.40 -12.39
CA PRO A 63 -2.50 4.58 -11.08
C PRO A 63 -1.48 5.15 -10.09
N ILE A 64 -1.95 5.68 -8.97
CA ILE A 64 -1.13 6.02 -7.80
C ILE A 64 -1.06 4.80 -6.86
N PHE A 65 0.10 4.54 -6.23
CA PHE A 65 0.23 3.58 -5.14
C PHE A 65 0.24 4.29 -3.78
N HIS A 66 -0.80 4.01 -2.98
CA HIS A 66 -0.98 4.55 -1.64
C HIS A 66 -0.80 3.47 -0.57
N SER A 67 -0.14 3.82 0.53
CA SER A 67 -0.10 2.98 1.73
C SER A 67 -0.60 3.72 2.98
N ASP A 68 -1.53 3.11 3.73
CA ASP A 68 -1.91 3.63 5.05
C ASP A 68 -0.93 3.13 6.12
N ALA A 69 -0.05 4.01 6.58
CA ALA A 69 0.96 3.71 7.58
C ALA A 69 0.54 4.09 9.01
N SER A 70 -0.74 4.35 9.27
CA SER A 70 -1.24 4.79 10.59
C SER A 70 -0.84 3.86 11.74
N GLN A 71 -0.74 2.55 11.50
CA GLN A 71 -0.34 1.57 12.52
C GLN A 71 1.17 1.32 12.57
N VAL A 72 1.92 1.78 11.58
CA VAL A 72 3.34 1.46 11.39
C VAL A 72 4.25 2.63 11.74
N ILE A 73 3.83 3.85 11.42
CA ILE A 73 4.60 5.06 11.71
C ILE A 73 4.91 5.15 13.21
N GLY A 74 6.17 5.45 13.53
CA GLY A 74 6.67 5.47 14.91
C GLY A 74 6.92 4.11 15.57
N ARG A 75 6.63 2.98 14.88
CA ARG A 75 6.92 1.61 15.37
C ARG A 75 7.93 0.89 14.49
N ILE A 76 7.79 1.00 13.17
CA ILE A 76 8.71 0.41 12.20
C ILE A 76 9.35 1.55 11.39
N PRO A 77 10.69 1.56 11.21
CA PRO A 77 11.35 2.54 10.38
C PRO A 77 10.88 2.45 8.92
N LEU A 78 10.42 3.56 8.36
CA LEU A 78 10.22 3.71 6.92
C LEU A 78 11.51 4.25 6.32
N GLN A 79 12.15 3.49 5.43
CA GLN A 79 13.45 3.83 4.86
C GLN A 79 13.33 4.17 3.37
N LYS A 80 14.30 4.97 2.87
CA LYS A 80 14.43 5.29 1.44
C LYS A 80 15.22 4.20 0.71
N PRO A 81 14.93 3.94 -0.58
CA PRO A 81 13.83 4.52 -1.36
C PRO A 81 12.46 4.04 -0.84
N TYR A 82 11.47 4.93 -0.85
CA TYR A 82 10.13 4.59 -0.36
C TYR A 82 9.36 3.77 -1.40
N SER A 83 8.56 2.83 -0.90
CA SER A 83 7.75 1.91 -1.71
C SER A 83 6.29 2.37 -1.82
N PHE A 84 6.09 3.65 -2.06
CA PHE A 84 4.77 4.27 -2.24
C PHE A 84 4.89 5.64 -2.91
N ASP A 85 3.85 6.02 -3.64
CA ASP A 85 3.70 7.37 -4.19
C ASP A 85 3.08 8.32 -3.14
N VAL A 86 2.14 7.80 -2.35
CA VAL A 86 1.42 8.54 -1.30
C VAL A 86 1.33 7.70 -0.03
N ILE A 87 1.35 8.35 1.13
CA ILE A 87 1.26 7.70 2.44
C ILE A 87 0.29 8.43 3.37
N THR A 88 -0.48 7.69 4.15
CA THR A 88 -1.25 8.23 5.28
C THR A 88 -0.45 8.15 6.57
N VAL A 89 -0.45 9.24 7.34
CA VAL A 89 0.22 9.37 8.64
C VAL A 89 -0.76 9.91 9.68
N THR A 90 -0.87 9.24 10.83
CA THR A 90 -1.83 9.60 11.88
C THR A 90 -1.14 9.94 13.20
N GLY A 91 -1.05 11.23 13.55
CA GLY A 91 -0.32 11.76 14.72
C GLY A 91 -0.56 11.02 16.04
N HIS A 92 -1.83 10.90 16.43
CA HIS A 92 -2.24 10.26 17.69
C HIS A 92 -1.93 8.75 17.77
N LYS A 93 -1.49 8.11 16.69
CA LYS A 93 -1.04 6.71 16.69
C LYS A 93 0.43 6.54 17.06
N PHE A 94 1.21 7.63 17.13
CA PHE A 94 2.63 7.63 17.46
C PHE A 94 3.02 8.75 18.46
N GLY A 95 2.08 9.16 19.31
CA GLY A 95 2.33 10.13 20.39
C GLY A 95 2.22 11.60 19.98
N GLY A 96 1.78 11.89 18.75
CA GLY A 96 1.42 13.23 18.31
C GLY A 96 -0.03 13.61 18.62
N PRO A 97 -0.44 14.86 18.33
CA PRO A 97 -1.82 15.29 18.51
C PRO A 97 -2.77 14.62 17.51
N ALA A 98 -4.06 14.55 17.89
CA ALA A 98 -5.12 14.33 16.91
C ALA A 98 -5.36 15.65 16.15
N ILE A 99 -5.10 15.64 14.85
CA ILE A 99 -5.45 16.73 13.95
C ILE A 99 -6.75 16.37 13.23
N ALA A 100 -7.65 17.34 13.11
CA ALA A 100 -8.95 17.20 12.44
C ALA A 100 -8.83 17.47 10.94
#